data_AF-A0A418XYM2-F1
#
_entry.id   AF-A0A418XYM2-F1
#
_cell.length_a   1.000
_cell.length_b   1.000
_cell.length_c   1.000
_cell.angle_alpha   90.00
_cell.angle_beta   90.00
_cell.angle_gamma   90.00
#
_symmetry.space_group_name_H-M   'P 1'
#
loop_
_entity.id
_entity.type
_entity.pdbx_description
1 polymer ?
#
loop_
_entity_poly.entity_id
_entity_poly.type
_entity_poly.pdbx_seq_one_letter_code
_entity_poly.pdbx_strand_id
1 'polypeptide(L)'
;MRTPNPDHPNPSTSRIPNLADWRFNRYLTMQLMPLFYLLLILGALVVVVTVVGVCFWWSMPAGIIAAAIAPLALLVIVAVIRAALEYLIMAHRIMRIIERMDALPDQVSDLSVRVDGITGHVDELTEQVRDIHEGLMHVSPILRSAGFPARLLKALRGREGNDRD
;
A
#
# COMPACT_ATOMS: atom_id res chain seq x y z
N MET A 1 -19.11 55.95 -12.69
CA MET A 1 -19.17 54.87 -11.68
C MET A 1 -20.55 54.26 -11.67
N ARG A 2 -20.71 53.11 -12.34
CA ARG A 2 -21.76 52.09 -12.10
C ARG A 2 -21.38 50.86 -12.91
N THR A 3 -20.87 49.81 -12.26
CA THR A 3 -20.70 48.49 -12.87
C THR A 3 -21.82 47.59 -12.34
N PRO A 4 -22.60 46.91 -13.20
CA PRO A 4 -23.65 45.99 -12.74
C PRO A 4 -23.02 44.69 -12.23
N ASN A 5 -23.40 44.31 -11.02
CA ASN A 5 -23.21 42.97 -10.46
C ASN A 5 -24.34 42.04 -10.96
N PRO A 6 -24.05 40.83 -11.45
CA PRO A 6 -25.04 39.77 -11.53
C PRO A 6 -24.68 38.60 -10.59
N ASP A 7 -24.92 38.79 -9.29
CA ASP A 7 -25.14 37.67 -8.37
C ASP A 7 -26.58 37.15 -8.59
N HIS A 8 -26.73 36.21 -9.51
CA HIS A 8 -27.89 35.32 -9.55
C HIS A 8 -27.41 33.86 -9.62
N PRO A 9 -27.48 33.09 -8.52
CA PRO A 9 -27.27 31.66 -8.57
C PRO A 9 -28.51 31.02 -9.22
N ASN A 10 -28.34 30.40 -10.39
CA ASN A 10 -29.39 29.56 -10.98
C ASN A 10 -29.27 28.13 -10.41
N PRO A 11 -30.21 27.63 -9.59
CA PRO A 11 -30.14 26.34 -8.93
C PRO A 11 -30.91 25.24 -9.69
N SER A 12 -30.93 25.29 -11.01
CA SER A 12 -31.62 24.30 -11.82
C SER A 12 -30.96 24.13 -13.17
N THR A 13 -30.11 23.11 -13.30
CA THR A 13 -30.02 22.18 -14.46
C THR A 13 -28.75 21.34 -14.36
N SER A 14 -28.81 20.28 -13.55
CA SER A 14 -28.09 19.01 -13.77
C SER A 14 -28.40 18.01 -12.64
N ARG A 15 -29.70 17.85 -12.32
CA ARG A 15 -30.21 16.68 -11.58
C ARG A 15 -30.36 15.45 -12.50
N ILE A 16 -29.38 15.24 -13.37
CA ILE A 16 -29.16 13.92 -13.96
C ILE A 16 -27.90 13.43 -13.24
N PRO A 17 -28.08 12.85 -12.05
CA PRO A 17 -26.97 12.47 -11.19
C PRO A 17 -26.18 11.40 -11.95
N ASN A 18 -24.88 11.62 -12.13
CA ASN A 18 -23.78 10.77 -11.61
C ASN A 18 -23.95 9.23 -11.62
N LEU A 19 -24.86 8.68 -12.43
CA LEU A 19 -25.21 7.27 -12.58
C LEU A 19 -24.61 6.70 -13.87
N ALA A 20 -24.07 7.56 -14.72
CA ALA A 20 -23.42 7.20 -15.98
C ALA A 20 -21.99 7.75 -16.05
N ASP A 21 -21.29 7.82 -14.90
CA ASP A 21 -19.84 8.03 -14.93
C ASP A 21 -19.16 6.70 -15.31
N TRP A 22 -19.16 6.41 -16.62
CA TRP A 22 -18.53 5.24 -17.26
C TRP A 22 -16.99 5.31 -17.26
N ARG A 23 -16.40 6.29 -16.57
CA ARG A 23 -14.96 6.53 -16.54
C ARG A 23 -14.32 5.85 -15.35
N PHE A 24 -14.08 4.56 -15.54
CA PHE A 24 -13.24 3.65 -14.74
C PHE A 24 -11.88 4.26 -14.34
N ASN A 25 -11.83 5.19 -13.38
CA ASN A 25 -10.57 5.83 -12.98
C ASN A 25 -10.23 5.75 -11.49
N ARG A 26 -11.05 5.10 -10.66
CA ARG A 26 -10.68 4.84 -9.26
C ARG A 26 -11.54 3.73 -8.64
N TYR A 27 -10.94 2.59 -8.33
CA TYR A 27 -11.46 1.59 -7.37
C TYR A 27 -12.80 0.88 -7.66
N LEU A 28 -13.24 0.74 -8.92
CA LEU A 28 -14.47 0.00 -9.26
C LEU A 28 -14.46 -1.48 -8.83
N THR A 29 -13.31 -2.13 -8.63
CA THR A 29 -13.28 -3.59 -8.39
C THR A 29 -13.70 -4.02 -6.99
N MET A 30 -13.50 -3.22 -5.94
CA MET A 30 -13.85 -3.64 -4.57
C MET A 30 -15.32 -3.37 -4.21
N GLN A 31 -15.93 -2.37 -4.86
CA GLN A 31 -17.30 -1.93 -4.57
C GLN A 31 -18.34 -2.40 -5.60
N LEU A 32 -17.92 -2.79 -6.82
CA LEU A 32 -18.81 -3.46 -7.78
C LEU A 32 -19.17 -4.88 -7.38
N MET A 33 -18.33 -5.58 -6.63
CA MET A 33 -18.54 -6.97 -6.19
C MET A 33 -19.98 -7.26 -5.74
N PRO A 34 -20.57 -6.51 -4.79
CA PRO A 34 -21.95 -6.73 -4.35
C PRO A 34 -23.01 -6.32 -5.39
N LEU A 35 -22.76 -5.27 -6.19
CA LEU A 35 -23.71 -4.85 -7.25
C LEU A 35 -23.75 -5.85 -8.41
N PHE A 36 -22.60 -6.36 -8.82
CA PHE A 36 -22.47 -7.38 -9.85
C PHE A 36 -23.08 -8.71 -9.40
N TYR A 37 -22.92 -9.09 -8.13
CA TYR A 37 -23.62 -10.21 -7.52
C TYR A 37 -25.15 -10.05 -7.59
N LEU A 38 -25.67 -8.87 -7.20
CA LEU A 38 -27.10 -8.57 -7.24
C LEU A 38 -27.63 -8.60 -8.68
N LEU A 39 -26.89 -8.02 -9.63
CA LEU A 39 -27.21 -8.05 -11.06
C LEU A 39 -27.25 -9.48 -11.61
N LEU A 40 -26.27 -10.32 -11.29
CA LEU A 40 -26.21 -11.71 -11.72
C LEU A 40 -27.35 -12.54 -11.13
N ILE A 41 -27.71 -12.32 -9.85
CA ILE A 41 -28.85 -12.97 -9.22
C ILE A 41 -30.16 -12.54 -9.88
N LEU A 42 -30.32 -11.24 -10.13
CA LEU A 42 -31.50 -10.71 -10.81
C LEU A 42 -31.61 -11.31 -12.22
N GLY A 43 -30.50 -11.36 -12.97
CA GLY A 43 -30.43 -11.99 -14.28
C GLY A 43 -30.77 -13.48 -14.23
N ALA A 44 -30.21 -14.22 -13.27
CA ALA A 44 -30.52 -15.63 -13.06
C ALA A 44 -32.01 -15.87 -12.76
N LEU A 45 -32.61 -15.02 -11.93
CA LEU A 45 -34.04 -15.07 -11.63
C LEU A 45 -34.87 -14.84 -12.90
N VAL A 46 -34.53 -13.81 -13.69
CA VAL A 46 -35.21 -13.53 -14.97
C VAL A 46 -35.09 -14.72 -15.92
N VAL A 47 -33.90 -15.33 -16.05
CA VAL A 47 -33.68 -16.51 -16.90
C VAL A 47 -34.56 -17.67 -16.43
N VAL A 48 -34.56 -17.99 -15.13
CA VAL A 48 -35.37 -19.09 -14.59
C VAL A 48 -36.86 -18.85 -14.82
N VAL A 49 -37.36 -17.63 -14.55
CA VAL A 49 -38.76 -17.26 -14.79
C VAL A 49 -39.12 -17.35 -16.28
N THR A 50 -38.23 -16.89 -17.16
CA THR A 50 -38.45 -16.95 -18.61
C THR A 50 -38.51 -18.39 -19.09
N VAL A 51 -37.60 -19.25 -18.63
CA VAL A 51 -37.60 -20.69 -18.95
C VAL A 51 -38.88 -21.36 -18.50
N VAL A 52 -39.31 -21.11 -17.25
CA VAL A 52 -40.58 -21.65 -16.73
C VAL A 52 -41.77 -21.16 -17.54
N GLY A 53 -41.82 -19.86 -17.89
CA GLY A 53 -42.88 -19.28 -18.71
C GLY A 53 -42.97 -19.89 -20.11
N VAL A 54 -41.83 -20.13 -20.75
CA VAL A 54 -41.76 -20.83 -22.05
C VAL A 54 -42.22 -22.28 -21.93
N CYS A 55 -41.87 -22.98 -20.85
CA CYS A 55 -42.36 -24.34 -20.60
C CYS A 55 -43.88 -24.38 -20.48
N PHE A 56 -44.49 -23.42 -19.77
CA PHE A 56 -45.94 -23.31 -19.67
C PHE A 56 -46.62 -22.99 -21.01
N TRP A 57 -45.97 -22.18 -21.85
CA TRP A 57 -46.49 -21.84 -23.18
C TRP A 57 -46.61 -23.07 -24.10
N TRP A 58 -45.65 -24.00 -24.01
CA TRP A 58 -45.64 -25.19 -24.86
C TRP A 58 -46.52 -26.31 -24.29
N SER A 59 -46.48 -26.54 -22.97
CA SER A 59 -47.16 -27.67 -22.35
C SER A 59 -47.39 -27.47 -20.85
N MET A 60 -48.63 -27.68 -20.40
CA MET A 60 -49.03 -27.55 -18.99
C MET A 60 -48.22 -28.46 -18.03
N PRO A 61 -48.09 -29.78 -18.26
CA PRO A 61 -47.32 -30.64 -17.36
C PRO A 61 -45.82 -30.32 -17.34
N ALA A 62 -45.26 -29.86 -18.47
CA ALA A 62 -43.87 -29.44 -18.53
C ALA A 62 -43.60 -28.22 -17.65
N GLY A 63 -44.53 -27.25 -17.62
CA GLY A 63 -44.47 -26.09 -16.74
C GLY A 63 -44.43 -26.46 -15.25
N ILE A 64 -45.22 -27.45 -14.81
CA ILE A 64 -45.25 -27.90 -13.41
C ILE A 64 -43.92 -28.54 -13.01
N ILE A 65 -43.39 -29.42 -13.85
CA ILE A 65 -42.08 -30.07 -13.60
C ILE A 65 -40.98 -29.00 -13.57
N ALA A 66 -40.99 -28.06 -14.51
CA ALA A 66 -40.03 -26.95 -14.55
C ALA A 66 -40.13 -26.07 -13.29
N ALA A 67 -41.34 -25.75 -12.82
CA ALA A 67 -41.56 -24.97 -11.60
C ALA A 67 -41.06 -25.68 -10.34
N ALA A 68 -41.18 -27.02 -10.28
CA ALA A 68 -40.64 -27.81 -9.17
C ALA A 68 -39.09 -27.83 -9.16
N ILE A 69 -38.45 -27.83 -10.34
CA ILE A 69 -37.00 -27.83 -10.48
C ILE A 69 -36.40 -26.42 -10.38
N ALA A 70 -37.16 -25.38 -10.74
CA ALA A 70 -36.75 -23.98 -10.73
C ALA A 70 -36.03 -23.51 -9.44
N PRO A 71 -36.54 -23.76 -8.22
CA PRO A 71 -35.84 -23.34 -7.00
C PRO A 71 -34.48 -24.04 -6.83
N LEU A 72 -34.37 -25.31 -7.22
CA LEU A 72 -33.11 -26.06 -7.17
C LEU A 72 -32.12 -25.51 -8.19
N ALA A 73 -32.57 -25.26 -9.43
CA ALA A 73 -31.75 -24.64 -10.47
C ALA A 73 -31.26 -23.25 -10.06
N LEU A 74 -32.11 -22.42 -9.45
CA LEU A 74 -31.73 -21.10 -8.95
C LEU A 74 -30.66 -21.22 -7.86
N LEU A 75 -30.79 -22.13 -6.89
CA LEU A 75 -29.79 -22.34 -5.85
C LEU A 75 -28.43 -22.78 -6.43
N VAL A 76 -28.43 -23.67 -7.43
CA VAL A 76 -27.20 -24.07 -8.12
C VAL A 76 -26.55 -22.88 -8.81
N ILE A 77 -27.32 -22.08 -9.55
CA ILE A 77 -26.82 -20.88 -10.23
C ILE A 77 -26.24 -19.89 -9.22
N VAL A 78 -26.94 -19.63 -8.11
CA VAL A 78 -26.46 -18.74 -7.03
C VAL A 78 -25.18 -19.28 -6.40
N ALA A 79 -25.09 -20.59 -6.14
CA ALA A 79 -23.90 -21.22 -5.59
C ALA A 79 -22.70 -21.10 -6.53
N VAL A 80 -22.90 -21.32 -7.83
CA VAL A 80 -21.86 -21.16 -8.86
C VAL A 80 -21.41 -19.69 -8.95
N ILE A 81 -22.35 -18.74 -9.01
CA ILE A 81 -22.04 -17.30 -9.01
C ILE A 81 -21.20 -16.94 -7.78
N ARG A 82 -21.62 -17.39 -6.60
CA ARG A 82 -20.90 -17.15 -5.35
C ARG A 82 -19.48 -17.70 -5.41
N ALA A 83 -19.30 -18.96 -5.81
CA ALA A 83 -17.99 -19.60 -5.92
C ALA A 83 -17.09 -18.90 -6.95
N ALA A 84 -17.64 -18.51 -8.10
CA ALA A 84 -16.92 -17.80 -9.14
C ALA A 84 -16.43 -16.42 -8.67
N LEU A 85 -17.27 -15.69 -7.92
CA LEU A 85 -16.89 -14.40 -7.35
C LEU A 85 -15.87 -14.54 -6.24
N GLU A 86 -16.02 -15.50 -5.33
CA GLU A 86 -15.03 -15.81 -4.29
C GLU A 86 -13.66 -16.12 -4.92
N TYR A 87 -13.64 -16.92 -5.98
CA TYR A 87 -12.43 -17.22 -6.75
C TYR A 87 -11.83 -15.97 -7.40
N LEU A 88 -12.65 -15.12 -8.02
CA LEU A 88 -12.19 -13.88 -8.66
C LEU A 88 -11.57 -12.89 -7.65
N ILE A 89 -12.17 -12.75 -6.45
CA ILE A 89 -11.58 -11.96 -5.37
C ILE A 89 -10.21 -12.52 -5.00
N MET A 90 -10.10 -13.84 -4.79
CA MET A 90 -8.86 -14.47 -4.37
C MET A 90 -7.78 -14.30 -5.44
N ALA A 91 -8.10 -14.50 -6.71
CA ALA A 91 -7.19 -14.27 -7.83
C ALA A 91 -6.70 -12.80 -7.86
N HIS A 92 -7.60 -11.83 -7.70
CA HIS A 92 -7.22 -10.41 -7.67
C HIS A 92 -6.37 -10.06 -6.45
N ARG A 93 -6.68 -10.64 -5.28
CA ARG A 93 -5.90 -10.44 -4.06
C ARG A 93 -4.49 -11.02 -4.22
N ILE A 94 -4.36 -12.20 -4.80
CA ILE A 94 -3.08 -12.84 -5.10
C ILE A 94 -2.28 -11.99 -6.09
N MET A 95 -2.90 -11.51 -7.18
CA MET A 95 -2.24 -10.62 -8.15
C MET A 95 -1.64 -9.38 -7.47
N ARG A 96 -2.42 -8.71 -6.61
CA ARG A 96 -1.94 -7.52 -5.89
C ARG A 96 -0.82 -7.83 -4.89
N ILE A 97 -0.82 -9.02 -4.29
CA ILE A 97 0.27 -9.47 -3.40
C ILE A 97 1.52 -9.73 -4.23
N ILE A 98 1.40 -10.37 -5.40
CA ILE A 98 2.51 -10.62 -6.32
C ILE A 98 3.11 -9.30 -6.80
N GLU A 99 2.30 -8.33 -7.25
CA GLU A 99 2.79 -7.00 -7.65
C GLU A 99 3.54 -6.28 -6.53
N ARG A 100 3.09 -6.43 -5.27
CA ARG A 100 3.84 -5.90 -4.12
C ARG A 100 5.13 -6.67 -3.88
N MET A 101 5.13 -7.99 -4.02
CA MET A 101 6.34 -8.81 -3.92
C MET A 101 7.34 -8.51 -5.03
N ASP A 102 6.89 -8.12 -6.23
CA ASP A 102 7.75 -7.67 -7.32
C ASP A 102 8.35 -6.28 -7.07
N ALA A 103 7.73 -5.46 -6.22
CA ALA A 103 8.27 -4.16 -5.78
C ALA A 103 9.14 -4.24 -4.51
N LEU A 104 9.18 -5.38 -3.83
CA LEU A 104 10.11 -5.65 -2.73
C LEU A 104 11.59 -5.76 -3.17
N PRO A 105 11.96 -6.43 -4.28
CA PRO A 105 13.35 -6.52 -4.75
C PRO A 105 13.97 -5.14 -5.04
N ASP A 106 13.18 -4.18 -5.53
CA ASP A 106 13.67 -2.82 -5.79
C ASP A 106 13.95 -2.03 -4.50
N GLN A 107 13.17 -2.27 -3.44
CA GLN A 107 13.41 -1.64 -2.13
C GLN A 107 14.61 -2.27 -1.41
N VAL A 108 14.82 -3.58 -1.55
CA VAL A 108 16.01 -4.23 -0.98
C VAL A 108 17.26 -3.92 -1.79
N SER A 109 17.15 -3.64 -3.10
CA SER A 109 18.29 -3.19 -3.91
C SER A 109 18.74 -1.78 -3.53
N ASP A 110 17.81 -0.84 -3.34
CA ASP A 110 18.11 0.51 -2.84
C ASP A 110 18.71 0.46 -1.42
N LEU A 111 18.18 -0.43 -0.56
CA LEU A 111 18.74 -0.63 0.77
C LEU A 111 20.15 -1.24 0.72
N SER A 112 20.41 -2.20 -0.18
CA SER A 112 21.74 -2.78 -0.38
C SER A 112 22.75 -1.71 -0.82
N VAL A 113 22.38 -0.85 -1.78
CA VAL A 113 23.23 0.25 -2.24
C VAL A 113 23.55 1.23 -1.10
N ARG A 114 22.56 1.53 -0.26
CA ARG A 114 22.75 2.42 0.90
C ARG A 114 23.64 1.78 1.96
N VAL A 115 23.52 0.47 2.19
CA VAL A 115 24.37 -0.29 3.12
C VAL A 115 25.81 -0.37 2.62
N ASP A 116 26.02 -0.56 1.31
CA ASP A 116 27.36 -0.53 0.70
C ASP A 116 27.99 0.86 0.85
N GLY A 117 27.22 1.94 0.65
CA GLY A 117 27.68 3.31 0.90
C GLY A 117 28.09 3.56 2.35
N ILE A 118 27.33 3.03 3.32
CA ILE A 118 27.68 3.12 4.76
C ILE A 118 28.95 2.33 5.06
N THR A 119 29.12 1.15 4.46
CA THR A 119 30.32 0.32 4.64
C THR A 119 31.56 1.07 4.14
N GLY A 120 31.48 1.73 2.98
CA GLY A 120 32.56 2.58 2.48
C GLY A 120 32.91 3.74 3.41
N HIS A 121 31.89 4.40 4.01
CA HIS A 121 32.14 5.46 5.00
C HIS A 121 32.75 4.93 6.30
N VAL A 122 32.42 3.70 6.72
CA VAL A 122 33.03 3.06 7.89
C VAL A 122 34.48 2.69 7.62
N ASP A 123 34.81 2.24 6.42
CA ASP A 123 36.19 1.96 6.02
C ASP A 123 37.04 3.24 6.00
N GLU A 124 36.51 4.33 5.45
CA GLU A 124 37.17 5.64 5.43
C GLU A 124 37.38 6.18 6.86
N LEU A 125 36.37 6.05 7.73
CA LEU A 125 36.49 6.43 9.14
C LEU A 125 37.54 5.56 9.86
N THR A 126 37.60 4.27 9.55
CA THR A 126 38.59 3.35 10.12
C THR A 126 40.00 3.72 9.69
N GLU A 127 40.18 4.12 8.43
CA GLU A 127 41.46 4.60 7.92
C GLU A 127 41.87 5.92 8.58
N GLN A 128 40.97 6.89 8.71
CA GLN A 128 41.23 8.13 9.43
C GLN A 128 41.60 7.89 10.90
N VAL A 129 40.91 6.98 11.59
CA VAL A 129 41.25 6.61 12.97
C VAL A 129 42.62 5.94 13.05
N ARG A 130 42.97 5.10 12.06
CA ARG A 130 44.30 4.47 11.97
C ARG A 130 45.40 5.51 11.76
N ASP A 131 45.19 6.48 10.89
CA ASP A 131 46.13 7.59 10.65
C ASP A 131 46.31 8.47 11.89
N ILE A 132 45.21 8.78 12.60
CA ILE A 132 45.25 9.51 13.87
C ILE A 132 46.04 8.70 14.91
N HIS A 133 45.80 7.39 14.99
CA HIS A 133 46.51 6.50 15.91
C HIS A 133 48.02 6.44 15.58
N GLU A 134 48.37 6.34 14.30
CA GLU A 134 49.76 6.33 13.85
C GLU A 134 50.46 7.67 14.10
N GLY A 135 49.78 8.79 13.84
CA GLY A 135 50.25 10.13 14.19
C GLY A 135 50.45 10.30 15.70
N LEU A 136 49.52 9.80 16.51
CA LEU A 136 49.66 9.78 17.97
C LEU A 136 50.82 8.92 18.44
N MET A 137 51.07 7.77 17.82
CA MET A 137 52.24 6.93 18.12
C MET A 137 53.56 7.64 17.79
N HIS A 138 53.60 8.41 16.70
CA HIS A 138 54.77 9.21 16.33
C HIS A 138 54.98 10.42 17.26
N VAL A 139 53.90 11.03 17.75
CA VAL A 139 53.96 12.24 18.57
C VAL A 139 54.11 11.94 20.07
N SER A 140 53.61 10.79 20.54
CA SER A 140 53.79 10.26 21.89
C SER A 140 55.23 10.30 22.42
N PRO A 141 56.26 9.82 21.70
CA PRO A 141 57.65 9.88 22.17
C PRO A 141 58.19 11.31 22.26
N ILE A 142 57.73 12.23 21.41
CA ILE A 142 58.14 13.65 21.42
C ILE A 142 57.51 14.38 22.62
N LEU A 143 56.23 14.12 22.92
CA LEU A 143 55.57 14.60 24.13
C LEU A 143 56.23 14.05 25.40
N ARG A 144 56.66 12.79 25.36
CA ARG A 144 57.34 12.11 26.48
C ARG A 144 58.75 12.66 26.69
N SER A 145 59.50 12.93 25.63
CA SER A 145 60.85 13.52 25.72
C SER A 145 60.82 15.00 26.13
N ALA A 146 59.78 15.74 25.76
CA ALA A 146 59.60 17.15 26.14
C ALA A 146 59.08 17.36 27.58
N GLY A 147 58.74 16.30 28.32
CA GLY A 147 58.29 16.38 29.72
C GLY A 147 56.94 17.11 29.92
N PHE A 148 56.21 17.35 28.84
CA PHE A 148 54.93 18.07 28.80
C PHE A 148 53.86 17.53 29.76
N PRO A 149 53.58 16.21 29.82
CA PRO A 149 52.53 15.69 30.70
C PRO A 149 52.84 15.90 32.19
N ALA A 150 54.11 15.83 32.59
CA ALA A 150 54.52 16.08 33.97
C ALA A 150 54.35 17.56 34.37
N ARG A 151 54.59 18.48 33.43
CA ARG A 151 54.40 19.93 33.66
C ARG A 151 52.93 20.32 33.72
N LEU A 152 52.08 19.74 32.87
CA LEU A 152 50.63 19.97 32.88
C LEU A 152 49.99 19.47 34.19
N LEU A 153 50.33 18.24 34.61
CA LEU A 153 49.85 17.69 35.88
C LEU A 153 50.29 18.52 37.09
N LYS A 154 51.51 19.08 37.05
CA LYS A 154 52.00 19.98 38.10
C LYS A 154 51.29 21.33 38.10
N ALA A 155 50.95 21.88 36.93
CA ALA A 155 50.22 23.15 36.80
C ALA A 155 48.76 23.03 37.26
N LEU A 156 48.07 21.93 36.93
CA LEU A 156 46.71 21.65 37.41
C LEU A 156 46.68 21.45 38.93
N ARG A 157 47.63 20.66 39.45
CA ARG A 157 47.77 20.40 40.89
C ARG A 157 48.15 21.63 41.70
N GLY A 158 48.98 22.52 41.13
CA GLY A 158 49.32 23.79 41.75
C GLY A 158 48.16 24.78 41.80
N ARG A 159 47.19 24.67 40.88
CA ARG A 159 46.02 25.55 40.84
C ARG A 159 44.93 25.14 41.84
N GLU A 160 44.72 23.84 42.06
CA GLU A 160 43.80 23.34 43.10
C GLU A 160 44.26 23.63 44.54
N GLY A 161 45.55 23.93 44.74
CA GLY A 161 46.11 24.26 46.05
C GLY A 161 46.01 25.73 46.45
N ASN A 162 45.65 26.64 45.53
CA ASN A 162 45.72 28.09 45.76
C ASN A 162 44.36 28.74 46.12
N ASP A 163 43.27 27.96 46.22
CA ASP A 163 41.95 28.45 46.63
C ASP A 163 41.60 28.08 48.09
N ARG A 164 42.61 27.74 48.91
CA ARG A 164 42.45 27.41 50.33
C ARG A 164 43.51 28.10 51.19
N ASP A 165 43.52 29.42 51.20
CA ASP A 165 44.09 30.24 52.28
C ASP A 165 43.31 31.57 52.37
#